data_AF-A0A7H4N5Y9-F1
#
_entry.id   AF-A0A7H4N5Y9-F1
#
_cell.length_a   1.000
_cell.length_b   1.000
_cell.length_c   1.000
_cell.angle_alpha   90.00
_cell.angle_beta   90.00
_cell.angle_gamma   90.00
#
_symmetry.space_group_name_H-M   'P 1'
#
loop_
_entity.id
_entity.type
_entity.pdbx_description
1 polymer ?
#
loop_
_entity_poly.entity_id
_entity_poly.type
_entity_poly.pdbx_seq_one_letter_code
_entity_poly.pdbx_strand_id
1 'polypeptide(L)'
;MRASPYQTVSRVLNKSANVSKATRSKVEKSIEELRYVPNRLAQQLVGKQSRTVGLVTISLALHAPSQVAAAVKRYANVEGYQVLISMIDESVNQSIQDSINELKSQLVDKVIINVPLETELAQKNCR
;
A
#
# COMPACT_ATOMS: atom_id res chain seq x y z
N MET A 1 33.07 -13.95 -6.79
CA MET A 1 31.74 -14.59 -6.61
C MET A 1 30.78 -14.06 -7.66
N ARG A 2 30.31 -14.91 -8.59
CA ARG A 2 29.44 -14.51 -9.72
C ARG A 2 27.98 -14.52 -9.23
N ALA A 3 27.32 -13.36 -9.19
CA ALA A 3 25.91 -13.30 -8.81
C ALA A 3 25.03 -14.00 -9.86
N SER A 4 24.01 -14.73 -9.41
CA SER A 4 23.04 -15.40 -10.30
C SER A 4 22.23 -14.35 -11.11
N PRO A 5 21.77 -14.67 -12.34
CA PRO A 5 20.95 -13.75 -13.15
C PRO A 5 19.76 -13.20 -12.37
N TYR A 6 19.10 -14.05 -11.57
CA TYR A 6 17.94 -13.68 -10.73
C TYR A 6 18.29 -12.65 -9.64
N GLN A 7 19.45 -12.79 -8.99
CA GLN A 7 19.92 -11.83 -7.99
C GLN A 7 20.26 -10.48 -8.62
N THR A 8 20.80 -10.49 -9.84
CA THR A 8 21.18 -9.28 -10.57
C THR A 8 19.94 -8.51 -11.03
N VAL A 9 18.92 -9.20 -11.56
CA VAL A 9 17.64 -8.61 -11.93
C VAL A 9 16.94 -7.99 -10.72
N SER A 10 16.89 -8.70 -9.59
CA SER A 10 16.32 -8.15 -8.34
C SER A 10 17.05 -6.88 -7.88
N ARG A 11 18.39 -6.84 -7.97
CA ARG A 11 19.19 -5.66 -7.61
C ARG A 11 18.91 -4.45 -8.51
N VAL A 12 18.72 -4.66 -9.81
CA VAL A 12 18.34 -3.61 -10.76
C VAL A 12 16.95 -3.06 -10.43
N LEU A 13 15.97 -3.94 -10.25
CA LEU A 13 14.60 -3.56 -9.85
C LEU A 13 14.56 -2.77 -8.54
N ASN A 14 15.48 -3.06 -7.62
CA ASN A 14 15.56 -2.41 -6.31
C ASN A 14 16.48 -1.18 -6.27
N LYS A 15 16.97 -0.72 -7.42
CA LYS A 15 17.92 0.42 -7.54
C LYS A 15 19.18 0.26 -6.66
N SER A 16 19.64 -0.97 -6.42
CA SER A 16 20.84 -1.22 -5.60
C SER A 16 22.10 -0.67 -6.28
N ALA A 17 23.01 -0.08 -5.49
CA ALA A 17 24.24 0.55 -5.98
C ALA A 17 25.27 -0.43 -6.56
N ASN A 18 25.19 -1.71 -6.21
CA ASN A 18 26.20 -2.73 -6.56
C ASN A 18 25.95 -3.40 -7.94
N VAL A 19 25.50 -2.64 -8.94
CA VAL A 19 25.31 -3.14 -10.32
C VAL A 19 25.95 -2.17 -11.30
N SER A 20 26.76 -2.69 -12.23
CA SER A 20 27.38 -1.86 -13.28
C SER A 20 26.31 -1.21 -14.17
N LYS A 21 26.61 -0.01 -14.70
CA LYS A 21 25.69 0.68 -15.63
C LYS A 21 25.34 -0.18 -16.86
N ALA A 22 26.32 -0.91 -17.39
CA ALA A 22 26.12 -1.79 -18.55
C ALA A 22 25.13 -2.93 -18.25
N THR A 23 25.27 -3.58 -17.10
CA THR A 23 24.34 -4.66 -16.69
C THR A 23 22.95 -4.12 -16.38
N ARG A 24 22.86 -2.94 -15.75
CA ARG A 24 21.57 -2.28 -15.47
C ARG A 24 20.79 -1.99 -16.75
N SER A 25 21.43 -1.35 -17.72
CA SER A 25 20.78 -1.02 -19.01
C SER A 25 20.30 -2.26 -19.76
N LYS A 26 21.07 -3.36 -19.72
CA LYS A 26 20.66 -4.63 -20.35
C LYS A 26 19.40 -5.21 -19.70
N VAL A 27 19.32 -5.18 -18.36
CA VAL A 27 18.16 -5.69 -17.62
C VAL A 27 16.93 -4.80 -17.85
N GLU A 28 17.09 -3.48 -17.85
CA GLU A 28 16.00 -2.52 -18.11
C GLU A 28 15.39 -2.73 -19.50
N LYS A 29 16.22 -2.90 -20.54
CA LYS A 29 15.74 -3.24 -21.90
C LYS A 29 14.92 -4.52 -21.92
N SER A 30 15.41 -5.59 -21.28
CA SER A 30 14.67 -6.85 -21.23
C SER A 30 13.35 -6.74 -20.45
N ILE A 31 13.28 -5.91 -19.40
CA ILE A 31 12.04 -5.65 -18.67
C ILE A 31 11.01 -4.98 -19.58
N GLU A 32 11.43 -3.98 -20.37
CA GLU A 32 10.57 -3.28 -21.32
C GLU A 32 10.10 -4.20 -22.46
N GLU A 33 11.03 -4.94 -23.08
CA GLU A 33 10.75 -5.88 -24.18
C GLU A 33 9.75 -6.98 -23.76
N LEU A 34 9.92 -7.51 -22.55
CA LEU A 34 9.07 -8.59 -22.02
C LEU A 34 7.83 -8.07 -21.29
N ARG A 35 7.68 -6.75 -21.14
CA ARG A 35 6.64 -6.11 -20.31
C ARG A 35 6.55 -6.73 -18.91
N TYR A 36 7.71 -7.05 -18.32
CA TYR A 36 7.78 -7.75 -17.05
C TYR A 36 7.31 -6.85 -15.89
N VAL A 37 6.33 -7.33 -15.12
CA VAL A 37 5.85 -6.65 -13.91
C VAL A 37 6.35 -7.42 -12.68
N PRO A 38 7.14 -6.80 -11.78
CA PRO A 38 7.64 -7.46 -10.59
C PRO A 38 6.50 -7.92 -9.67
N ASN A 39 6.53 -9.19 -9.26
CA ASN A 39 5.57 -9.72 -8.30
C ASN A 39 5.88 -9.20 -6.88
N ARG A 40 4.99 -8.37 -6.34
CA ARG A 40 5.13 -7.77 -5.00
C ARG A 40 4.94 -8.78 -3.86
N LEU A 41 4.06 -9.77 -4.03
CA LEU A 41 3.86 -10.82 -3.01
C LEU A 41 5.13 -11.65 -2.83
N ALA A 42 5.78 -12.04 -3.94
CA ALA A 42 7.06 -12.74 -3.90
C ALA A 42 8.16 -11.90 -3.23
N GLN A 43 8.12 -10.57 -3.38
CA GLN A 43 9.06 -9.67 -2.74
C GLN A 43 8.86 -9.60 -1.22
N GLN A 44 7.60 -9.58 -0.76
CA GLN A 44 7.26 -9.60 0.67
C GLN A 44 7.69 -10.92 1.34
N LEU A 45 7.48 -12.07 0.67
CA LEU A 45 7.87 -13.39 1.19
C LEU A 45 9.38 -13.52 1.47
N VAL A 46 10.21 -12.79 0.73
CA VAL A 46 11.68 -12.78 0.92
C VAL A 46 12.09 -11.74 2.00
N GLY A 47 11.16 -11.28 2.82
CA GLY A 47 11.41 -10.43 3.98
C GLY A 47 11.48 -8.93 3.68
N LYS A 48 11.02 -8.48 2.51
CA LYS A 48 10.84 -7.04 2.30
C LYS A 48 9.59 -6.57 3.04
N GLN A 49 9.72 -5.42 3.70
CA GLN A 49 8.57 -4.73 4.27
C GLN A 49 7.51 -4.50 3.20
N SER A 50 6.27 -4.75 3.57
CA SER A 50 5.14 -4.27 2.77
C SER A 50 5.24 -2.75 2.69
N ARG A 51 4.75 -2.19 1.58
CA ARG A 51 4.61 -0.75 1.42
C ARG A 51 3.14 -0.47 1.20
N THR A 52 2.31 -0.94 2.11
CA THR A 52 0.86 -0.90 1.95
C THR A 52 0.21 -0.25 3.16
N VAL A 53 -0.56 0.79 2.91
CA VAL A 53 -1.38 1.48 3.92
C VAL A 53 -2.84 1.17 3.65
N GLY A 54 -3.57 0.79 4.70
CA GLY A 54 -5.02 0.64 4.66
C GLY A 54 -5.70 1.95 5.00
N LEU A 55 -6.80 2.26 4.33
CA LEU A 55 -7.71 3.35 4.66
C LEU A 55 -9.09 2.76 4.90
N VAL A 56 -9.56 2.82 6.14
CA VAL A 56 -10.95 2.52 6.50
C VAL A 56 -11.73 3.82 6.42
N THR A 57 -12.79 3.85 5.63
CA THR A 57 -13.62 5.05 5.43
C THR A 57 -15.08 4.66 5.25
N ILE A 58 -15.99 5.62 5.27
CA ILE A 58 -17.41 5.39 4.93
C ILE A 58 -17.61 5.35 3.40
N SER A 59 -18.60 6.07 2.87
CA SER A 59 -18.84 6.18 1.43
C SER A 59 -17.92 7.19 0.75
N LEU A 60 -17.27 6.77 -0.34
CA LEU A 60 -16.56 7.66 -1.26
C LEU A 60 -17.51 8.47 -2.17
N ALA A 61 -18.83 8.24 -2.11
CA ALA A 61 -19.79 9.14 -2.75
C ALA A 61 -19.91 10.49 -2.03
N LEU A 62 -19.48 10.54 -0.76
CA LEU A 62 -19.49 11.76 0.04
C LEU A 62 -18.24 12.61 -0.24
N HIS A 63 -18.42 13.93 -0.25
CA HIS A 63 -17.35 14.86 -0.63
C HIS A 63 -16.15 14.82 0.34
N ALA A 64 -16.38 14.89 1.65
CA ALA A 64 -15.28 14.93 2.61
C ALA A 64 -14.46 13.62 2.63
N PRO A 65 -15.06 12.42 2.76
CA PRO A 65 -14.32 11.16 2.71
C PRO A 65 -13.56 10.94 1.39
N SER A 66 -14.15 11.31 0.25
CA SER A 66 -13.47 11.16 -1.05
C SER A 66 -12.26 12.07 -1.19
N GLN A 67 -12.32 13.31 -0.71
CA GLN A 67 -11.17 14.21 -0.71
C GLN A 67 -10.03 13.71 0.18
N VAL A 68 -10.36 13.17 1.36
CA VAL A 68 -9.38 12.55 2.26
C VAL A 68 -8.73 11.35 1.59
N ALA A 69 -9.53 10.43 1.01
CA ALA A 69 -9.01 9.27 0.29
C ALA A 69 -8.10 9.66 -0.88
N ALA A 70 -8.49 10.68 -1.66
CA ALA A 70 -7.68 11.20 -2.76
C ALA A 70 -6.36 11.83 -2.28
N ALA A 71 -6.37 12.55 -1.16
CA ALA A 71 -5.16 13.11 -0.56
C ALA A 71 -4.23 11.99 -0.06
N VAL A 72 -4.75 11.05 0.74
CA VAL A 72 -4.00 9.88 1.23
C VAL A 72 -3.38 9.11 0.06
N LYS A 73 -4.16 8.83 -0.99
CA LYS A 73 -3.67 8.12 -2.17
C LYS A 73 -2.54 8.87 -2.88
N ARG A 74 -2.66 10.19 -3.05
CA ARG A 74 -1.63 11.02 -3.67
C ARG A 74 -0.32 10.99 -2.89
N TYR A 75 -0.36 11.25 -1.58
CA TYR A 75 0.84 11.26 -0.75
C TYR A 75 1.47 9.87 -0.63
N ALA A 76 0.67 8.83 -0.44
CA ALA A 76 1.16 7.45 -0.41
C ALA A 76 1.87 7.08 -1.71
N ASN A 77 1.31 7.43 -2.88
CA ASN A 77 1.95 7.15 -4.17
C ASN A 77 3.32 7.84 -4.31
N VAL A 78 3.46 9.09 -3.86
CA VAL A 78 4.74 9.83 -3.88
C VAL A 78 5.79 9.12 -3.04
N GLU A 79 5.39 8.63 -1.86
CA GLU A 79 6.27 7.88 -0.94
C GLU A 79 6.47 6.40 -1.37
N GLY A 80 5.88 5.98 -2.48
CA GLY A 80 5.98 4.61 -2.99
C GLY A 80 5.18 3.58 -2.20
N TYR A 81 4.14 4.03 -1.48
CA TYR A 81 3.15 3.20 -0.80
C TYR A 81 1.93 2.93 -1.69
N GLN A 82 1.40 1.72 -1.59
CA GLN A 82 0.09 1.35 -2.07
C GLN A 82 -0.96 1.67 -1.00
N VAL A 83 -2.16 2.04 -1.44
CA VAL A 83 -3.31 2.26 -0.54
C VAL A 83 -4.37 1.24 -0.87
N LEU A 84 -4.86 0.53 0.15
CA LEU A 84 -6.03 -0.33 0.09
C LEU A 84 -7.15 0.36 0.86
N ILE A 85 -8.33 0.49 0.24
CA ILE A 85 -9.46 1.21 0.83
C ILE A 85 -10.53 0.17 1.21
N SER A 86 -10.92 0.15 2.47
CA SER A 86 -12.07 -0.62 2.97
C SER A 86 -13.16 0.38 3.33
N MET A 87 -14.33 0.21 2.72
CA MET A 87 -15.49 1.06 2.97
C MET A 87 -16.44 0.35 3.92
N ILE A 88 -16.86 1.05 4.98
CA ILE A 88 -17.83 0.56 5.95
C ILE A 88 -19.16 1.30 5.82
N ASP A 89 -20.24 0.60 6.16
CA ASP A 89 -21.57 1.20 6.28
C ASP A 89 -21.74 1.79 7.68
N GLU A 90 -22.26 3.01 7.77
CA GLU A 90 -22.55 3.69 9.05
C GLU A 90 -23.53 2.90 9.91
N SER A 91 -24.42 2.11 9.29
CA SER A 91 -25.45 1.35 10.01
C SER A 91 -24.94 0.11 10.75
N VAL A 92 -23.66 -0.26 10.59
CA VAL A 92 -23.11 -1.51 11.10
C VAL A 92 -22.00 -1.24 12.11
N ASN A 93 -22.35 -1.24 13.40
CA ASN A 93 -21.41 -1.06 14.52
C ASN A 93 -20.28 -2.13 14.57
N GLN A 94 -20.45 -3.27 13.90
CA GLN A 94 -19.46 -4.35 13.83
C GLN A 94 -18.36 -4.10 12.76
N SER A 95 -18.47 -3.05 11.95
CA SER A 95 -17.78 -2.93 10.67
C SER A 95 -16.27 -2.60 10.74
N ILE A 96 -15.83 -1.80 11.71
CA ILE A 96 -14.43 -1.31 11.72
C ILE A 96 -13.43 -2.45 12.01
N GLN A 97 -13.73 -3.31 12.98
CA GLN A 97 -12.83 -4.41 13.34
C GLN A 97 -12.71 -5.44 12.21
N ASP A 98 -13.82 -5.72 11.53
CA ASP A 98 -13.83 -6.63 10.39
C ASP A 98 -13.00 -6.06 9.23
N SER A 99 -13.15 -4.76 8.92
CA SER A 99 -12.30 -4.07 7.94
C SER A 99 -10.81 -4.09 8.33
N ILE A 100 -10.49 -3.92 9.61
CA ILE A 100 -9.10 -4.01 10.09
C ILE A 100 -8.56 -5.44 9.90
N ASN A 101 -9.35 -6.46 10.22
CA ASN A 101 -8.96 -7.86 10.04
C ASN A 101 -8.77 -8.23 8.56
N GLU A 102 -9.64 -7.72 7.69
CA GLU A 102 -9.49 -7.86 6.24
C GLU A 102 -8.18 -7.23 5.77
N LEU A 103 -7.89 -5.98 6.17
CA LEU A 103 -6.66 -5.29 5.81
C LEU A 103 -5.40 -6.01 6.36
N LYS A 104 -5.47 -6.55 7.58
CA LYS A 104 -4.39 -7.39 8.14
C LYS A 104 -4.13 -8.63 7.29
N SER A 105 -5.18 -9.29 6.80
CA SER A 105 -5.03 -10.48 5.94
C SER A 105 -4.36 -10.15 4.60
N GLN A 106 -4.46 -8.89 4.15
CA GLN A 106 -3.81 -8.35 2.96
C GLN A 106 -2.40 -7.78 3.23
N LEU A 107 -1.80 -8.06 4.40
CA LEU A 107 -0.44 -7.63 4.78
C LEU A 107 -0.25 -6.10 4.73
N VAL A 108 -1.27 -5.36 5.16
CA VAL A 108 -1.20 -3.92 5.37
C VAL A 108 -0.32 -3.62 6.58
N ASP A 109 0.63 -2.69 6.43
CA ASP A 109 1.56 -2.31 7.51
C ASP A 109 0.92 -1.36 8.52
N LYS A 110 0.07 -0.45 8.02
CA LYS A 110 -0.50 0.66 8.77
C LYS A 110 -1.92 0.92 8.31
N VAL A 111 -2.80 1.26 9.24
CA VAL A 111 -4.21 1.57 8.94
C VAL A 111 -4.52 2.99 9.36
N ILE A 112 -5.16 3.73 8.47
CA ILE A 112 -5.75 5.06 8.70
C ILE A 112 -7.27 4.85 8.78
N ILE A 113 -7.91 5.43 9.79
CA ILE A 113 -9.36 5.32 9.98
C ILE A 113 -9.96 6.71 9.84
N ASN A 114 -10.84 6.88 8.85
CA ASN A 114 -11.56 8.11 8.54
C ASN A 114 -13.07 7.82 8.54
N VAL A 115 -13.63 7.71 9.73
CA VAL A 115 -15.05 7.38 9.93
C VAL A 115 -15.65 8.42 10.89
N PRO A 116 -16.90 8.83 10.71
CA PRO A 116 -17.57 9.69 11.68
C PRO A 116 -17.71 8.92 13.00
N LEU A 117 -17.41 9.59 14.11
CA LEU A 117 -17.69 9.06 15.44
C LEU A 117 -19.16 9.38 15.78
N GLU A 118 -19.94 8.38 16.17
CA GLU A 118 -21.30 8.61 16.65
C GLU A 118 -21.30 9.62 17.82
N THR A 119 -22.32 10.49 17.81
CA THR A 119 -22.44 11.72 18.60
C THR A 119 -22.33 11.52 20.12
N GLU A 120 -22.66 10.35 20.65
CA GLU A 120 -22.56 10.06 22.10
C GLU A 120 -21.11 10.03 22.62
N LEU A 121 -20.15 9.56 21.81
CA LEU A 121 -18.72 9.55 22.14
C LEU A 121 -18.05 10.90 21.91
N ALA A 122 -18.56 11.69 20.95
CA ALA A 122 -18.07 13.04 20.69
C ALA A 122 -18.47 14.02 21.82
N GLN A 123 -19.70 13.90 22.36
CA GLN A 123 -20.17 14.76 23.46
C GLN A 123 -19.46 14.49 24.80
N LYS A 124 -19.06 13.24 25.07
CA LYS A 124 -18.38 12.86 26.32
C LYS A 124 -16.96 13.42 26.46
N ASN A 125 -16.30 13.77 25.36
CA ASN A 125 -14.93 14.31 25.35
C ASN A 125 -14.86 15.84 25.20
N CYS A 126 -16.00 16.49 24.97
CA CYS A 126 -16.13 17.96 24.97
C CYS A 126 -16.77 18.51 26.26
N ARG A 127 -16.73 17.74 27.36
CA ARG A 127 -17.12 18.20 28.69
C ARG A 127 -15.98 18.06 29.68
#